data_AF-A0A2I4CWL4-F1
#
_entry.id   AF-A0A2I4CWL4-F1
#
_cell.length_a   1.000
_cell.length_b   1.000
_cell.length_c   1.000
_cell.angle_alpha   90.00
_cell.angle_beta   90.00
_cell.angle_gamma   90.00
#
_symmetry.space_group_name_H-M   'P 1'
#
loop_
_entity.id
_entity.type
_entity.pdbx_description
1 polymer ?
#
loop_
_entity_poly.entity_id
_entity_poly.type
_entity_poly.pdbx_seq_one_letter_code
_entity_poly.pdbx_strand_id
1 'polypeptide(L)'
;MAAGVATWLPFARAAAVGWLPLAKKTMPKPPVDNSSRSDEILFVNVSGVRFQTWKNTLDRYPDTLLGSSEKEFFYNEDLQEYFFDRDPEMFRHILNFYRTGKLHYPRLECVQAFD
;
A
#
# COMPACT_ATOMS: atom_id res chain seq x y z
N MET A 1 3.33 -6.83 -2.10
CA MET A 1 4.02 -6.83 -3.42
C MET A 1 3.31 -5.85 -4.33
N ALA A 2 3.86 -4.66 -4.49
CA ALA A 2 3.18 -3.47 -5.03
C ALA A 2 2.70 -3.66 -6.49
N ALA A 3 1.48 -3.19 -6.76
CA ALA A 3 0.78 -3.26 -8.05
C ALA A 3 1.64 -2.86 -9.27
N GLY A 4 2.65 -2.00 -9.09
CA GLY A 4 3.54 -1.57 -10.15
C GLY A 4 4.48 -2.66 -10.70
N VAL A 5 4.91 -3.65 -9.92
CA VAL A 5 5.82 -4.70 -10.42
C VAL A 5 5.07 -5.71 -11.29
N ALA A 6 3.79 -5.95 -10.98
CA ALA A 6 2.93 -6.88 -11.71
C ALA A 6 2.66 -6.40 -13.15
N THR A 7 2.54 -5.09 -13.39
CA THR A 7 2.26 -4.53 -14.72
C THR A 7 3.46 -4.60 -15.68
N TRP A 8 4.69 -4.73 -15.17
CA TRP A 8 5.89 -4.91 -16.02
C TRP A 8 6.19 -6.38 -16.32
N LEU A 9 5.52 -7.31 -15.63
CA LEU A 9 5.71 -8.74 -15.80
C LEU A 9 5.49 -9.22 -17.26
N PRO A 10 4.52 -8.70 -18.04
CA PRO A 10 4.38 -9.05 -19.45
C PRO A 10 5.62 -8.69 -20.29
N PHE A 11 6.22 -7.53 -20.06
CA PHE A 11 7.43 -7.08 -20.78
C PHE A 11 8.64 -7.92 -20.41
N ALA A 12 8.83 -8.23 -19.12
CA ALA A 12 9.90 -9.11 -18.67
C ALA A 12 9.78 -10.53 -19.29
N ARG A 13 8.55 -11.05 -19.42
CA ARG A 13 8.30 -12.34 -20.08
C ARG A 13 8.54 -12.30 -21.58
N ALA A 14 8.11 -11.24 -22.26
CA ALA A 14 8.33 -11.06 -23.68
C ALA A 14 9.83 -11.07 -24.05
N ALA A 15 10.67 -10.42 -23.23
CA ALA A 15 12.12 -10.42 -23.41
C ALA A 15 12.76 -11.81 -23.25
N ALA A 16 12.17 -12.69 -22.44
CA ALA A 16 12.69 -14.04 -22.20
C ALA A 16 12.37 -15.05 -23.31
N VAL A 17 11.41 -14.76 -24.20
CA VAL A 17 10.94 -15.68 -25.26
C VAL A 17 12.07 -16.10 -26.21
N GLY A 18 13.05 -15.23 -26.46
CA GLY A 18 14.14 -15.51 -27.39
C GLY A 18 15.14 -16.58 -26.92
N TRP A 19 15.37 -16.71 -25.61
CA TRP A 19 16.39 -17.63 -25.04
C TRP A 19 15.78 -18.81 -24.28
N LEU A 20 14.49 -18.74 -23.93
CA LEU A 20 13.77 -19.81 -23.27
C LEU A 20 13.81 -21.18 -23.99
N PRO A 21 13.81 -21.28 -25.33
CA PRO A 21 13.86 -22.57 -26.03
C PRO A 21 15.14 -23.37 -25.75
N LEU A 22 16.22 -22.70 -25.31
CA LEU A 22 17.50 -23.33 -24.95
C LEU A 22 17.59 -23.62 -23.44
N ALA A 23 16.67 -23.11 -22.64
CA ALA A 23 16.66 -23.30 -21.20
C ALA A 23 16.04 -24.66 -20.85
N LYS A 24 16.77 -25.48 -20.09
CA LYS A 24 16.28 -26.78 -19.59
C LYS A 24 15.09 -26.68 -18.62
N LYS A 25 14.78 -25.48 -18.11
CA LYS A 25 13.69 -25.21 -17.16
C LYS A 25 12.54 -24.51 -17.88
N THR A 26 11.34 -25.06 -17.76
CA THR A 26 10.11 -24.45 -18.27
C THR A 26 9.82 -23.13 -17.55
N MET A 27 9.21 -22.18 -18.26
CA MET A 27 8.76 -20.92 -17.66
C MET A 27 7.89 -21.20 -16.42
N PRO A 28 8.09 -20.50 -15.29
CA PRO A 28 7.15 -20.58 -14.19
C PRO A 28 5.76 -20.17 -14.69
N LYS A 29 4.74 -20.90 -14.23
CA LYS A 29 3.35 -20.56 -14.52
C LYS A 29 3.10 -19.12 -14.05
N PRO A 30 2.33 -18.32 -14.83
CA PRO A 30 1.94 -17.00 -14.35
C PRO A 30 1.34 -17.15 -12.95
N PRO A 31 1.64 -16.25 -12.00
CA PRO A 31 0.85 -16.19 -10.79
C PRO A 31 -0.61 -16.02 -11.22
N VAL A 32 -1.45 -17.00 -10.88
CA VAL A 32 -2.89 -16.90 -11.09
C VAL A 32 -3.38 -15.95 -10.02
N ASP A 33 -3.75 -14.74 -10.43
CA ASP A 33 -4.27 -13.73 -9.52
C ASP A 33 -5.71 -14.13 -9.13
N ASN A 34 -5.83 -15.09 -8.22
CA ASN A 34 -7.12 -15.52 -7.65
C ASN A 34 -7.71 -14.45 -6.72
N SER A 35 -6.92 -13.44 -6.37
CA SER A 35 -7.42 -12.21 -5.79
C SER A 35 -7.34 -11.16 -6.89
N SER A 36 -8.42 -10.93 -7.63
CA SER A 36 -8.68 -9.54 -7.99
C SER A 36 -8.77 -8.82 -6.64
N ARG A 37 -7.64 -8.35 -6.09
CA ARG A 37 -7.60 -7.45 -4.95
C ARG A 37 -8.27 -6.22 -5.53
N SER A 38 -9.60 -6.17 -5.38
CA SER A 38 -10.38 -5.04 -5.80
C SER A 38 -9.70 -3.86 -5.15
N ASP A 39 -9.12 -3.00 -5.97
CA ASP A 39 -8.59 -1.72 -5.55
C ASP A 39 -9.79 -0.96 -4.99
N GLU A 40 -10.03 -1.14 -3.70
CA GLU A 40 -11.09 -0.49 -2.95
C GLU A 40 -10.51 0.80 -2.35
N ILE A 41 -11.34 1.82 -2.28
CA ILE A 41 -11.02 3.04 -1.58
C ILE A 41 -11.34 2.81 -0.10
N LEU A 42 -10.33 3.00 0.74
CA LEU A 42 -10.45 2.97 2.18
C LEU A 42 -10.59 4.41 2.70
N PHE A 43 -11.45 4.57 3.71
CA PHE A 43 -11.62 5.81 4.44
C PHE A 43 -10.89 5.73 5.78
N VAL A 44 -9.99 6.67 6.02
CA VAL A 44 -9.25 6.78 7.29
C VAL A 44 -9.56 8.13 7.91
N ASN A 45 -10.35 8.11 8.98
CA ASN A 45 -10.74 9.26 9.76
C ASN A 45 -9.73 9.47 10.90
N VAL A 46 -9.08 10.64 10.90
CA VAL A 46 -8.08 11.02 11.90
C VAL A 46 -8.56 12.27 12.63
N SER A 47 -9.04 12.08 13.87
CA SER A 47 -9.68 13.11 14.71
C SER A 47 -10.68 14.01 13.96
N GLY A 48 -11.48 13.40 13.07
CA GLY A 48 -12.53 14.06 12.29
C GLY A 48 -12.15 14.38 10.84
N VAL A 49 -10.85 14.38 10.50
CA VAL A 49 -10.38 14.61 9.12
C VAL A 49 -10.39 13.29 8.35
N ARG A 50 -11.23 13.21 7.31
CA ARG A 50 -11.37 12.01 6.47
C ARG A 50 -10.35 11.99 5.34
N PHE A 51 -9.39 11.10 5.44
CA PHE A 51 -8.46 10.75 4.37
C PHE A 51 -9.02 9.60 3.53
N GLN A 52 -8.70 9.64 2.23
CA GLN A 52 -9.07 8.60 1.27
C GLN A 52 -7.82 8.06 0.60
N THR A 53 -7.74 6.74 0.47
CA THR A 53 -6.64 6.07 -0.20
C THR A 53 -7.05 4.73 -0.76
N TRP A 54 -6.35 4.26 -1.78
CA TRP A 54 -6.52 2.90 -2.29
C TRP A 54 -5.94 1.89 -1.30
N LYS A 55 -6.61 0.74 -1.13
CA LYS A 55 -6.09 -0.40 -0.35
C LYS A 55 -4.68 -0.79 -0.79
N ASN A 56 -4.44 -0.87 -2.10
CA ASN A 56 -3.13 -1.21 -2.65
C ASN A 56 -1.99 -0.25 -2.23
N THR A 57 -2.31 0.97 -1.81
CA THR A 57 -1.35 1.96 -1.37
C THR A 57 -0.84 1.59 0.01
N LEU A 58 -1.74 1.16 0.89
CA LEU A 58 -1.38 0.67 2.23
C LEU A 58 -0.67 -0.70 2.16
N ASP A 59 -1.12 -1.59 1.27
CA ASP A 59 -0.53 -2.92 1.03
C ASP A 59 0.95 -2.89 0.57
N ARG A 60 1.51 -1.72 0.25
CA ARG A 60 2.93 -1.58 -0.13
C ARG A 60 3.87 -1.89 1.03
N TYR A 61 3.45 -1.61 2.26
CA TYR A 61 4.25 -1.79 3.47
C TYR A 61 3.47 -2.63 4.47
N PRO A 62 3.36 -3.97 4.27
CA PRO A 62 2.49 -4.82 5.07
C PRO A 62 2.93 -4.98 6.53
N ASP A 63 4.16 -4.60 6.87
CA ASP A 63 4.73 -4.73 8.20
C ASP A 63 4.44 -3.52 9.11
N THR A 64 3.63 -2.55 8.63
CA THR A 64 3.19 -1.39 9.40
C THR A 64 1.73 -1.56 9.85
N LEU A 65 1.29 -0.77 10.84
CA LEU A 65 -0.08 -0.80 11.34
C LEU A 65 -1.14 -0.68 10.23
N LEU A 66 -1.01 0.31 9.33
CA LEU A 66 -1.98 0.54 8.25
C LEU A 66 -1.85 -0.45 7.08
N GLY A 67 -0.70 -1.10 6.92
CA GLY A 67 -0.50 -2.12 5.88
C GLY A 67 -0.85 -3.53 6.33
N SER A 68 -0.90 -3.76 7.65
CA SER A 68 -1.17 -5.06 8.25
C SER A 68 -2.67 -5.24 8.57
N SER A 69 -3.00 -6.37 9.20
CA SER A 69 -4.31 -6.62 9.79
C SER A 69 -4.53 -5.84 11.08
N GLU A 70 -3.53 -5.16 11.63
CA GLU A 70 -3.68 -4.39 12.88
C GLU A 70 -4.63 -3.20 12.71
N LYS A 71 -4.72 -2.61 11.50
CA LYS A 71 -5.70 -1.55 11.22
C LYS A 71 -7.15 -1.98 11.48
N GLU A 72 -7.47 -3.28 11.39
CA GLU A 72 -8.84 -3.78 11.60
C GLU A 72 -9.31 -3.53 13.04
N PHE A 73 -8.41 -3.40 14.01
CA PHE A 73 -8.76 -3.00 15.39
C PHE A 73 -9.32 -1.57 15.49
N PHE A 74 -9.08 -0.75 14.48
CA PHE A 74 -9.52 0.65 14.39
C PHE A 74 -10.69 0.83 13.42
N TYR A 75 -11.20 -0.26 12.83
CA TYR A 75 -12.31 -0.19 11.89
C TYR A 75 -13.64 -0.02 12.62
N ASN A 76 -14.44 0.94 12.17
CA ASN A 76 -15.80 1.15 12.63
C ASN A 76 -16.77 0.62 11.58
N GLU A 77 -17.49 -0.46 11.91
CA GLU A 77 -18.46 -1.09 11.00
C GLU A 77 -19.67 -0.19 10.70
N ASP A 78 -20.13 0.63 11.65
CA ASP A 78 -21.29 1.50 11.44
C ASP A 78 -20.98 2.62 10.44
N LEU A 79 -19.76 3.15 10.50
CA LEU A 79 -19.31 4.27 9.66
C LEU A 79 -18.54 3.83 8.41
N GLN A 80 -18.20 2.54 8.32
CA GLN A 80 -17.39 1.94 7.25
C GLN A 80 -16.05 2.69 7.04
N GLU A 81 -15.40 3.09 8.15
CA GLU A 81 -14.14 3.83 8.14
C GLU A 81 -13.22 3.41 9.29
N TYR A 82 -11.91 3.57 9.10
CA TYR A 82 -10.94 3.43 10.18
C TYR A 82 -10.87 4.73 10.98
N PHE A 83 -10.91 4.66 12.31
CA PHE A 83 -10.84 5.83 13.18
C PHE A 83 -9.57 5.85 14.03
N PHE A 84 -8.86 6.99 13.99
CA PHE A 84 -7.68 7.25 14.81
C PHE A 84 -7.83 8.57 15.54
N ASP A 85 -7.72 8.56 16.87
CA ASP A 85 -7.68 9.78 17.68
C ASP A 85 -6.24 10.30 17.78
N ARG A 86 -5.74 10.86 16.67
CA ARG A 86 -4.34 11.33 16.47
C ARG A 86 -4.31 12.61 15.63
N ASP A 87 -3.15 13.23 15.53
CA ASP A 87 -2.98 14.47 14.75
C ASP A 87 -3.16 14.23 13.22
N PRO A 88 -4.16 14.85 12.58
CA PRO A 88 -4.37 14.73 11.14
C PRO A 88 -3.28 15.40 10.30
N GLU A 89 -2.63 16.46 10.79
CA GLU A 89 -1.56 17.13 10.06
C GLU A 89 -0.34 16.21 9.92
N MET A 90 -0.02 15.53 11.01
CA MET A 90 1.00 14.49 11.05
C MET A 90 0.66 13.31 10.14
N PHE A 91 -0.60 12.84 10.18
CA PHE A 91 -1.04 11.70 9.38
C PHE A 91 -0.85 11.90 7.87
N ARG A 92 -0.95 13.14 7.38
CA ARG A 92 -0.67 13.46 5.97
C ARG A 92 0.73 13.00 5.55
N HIS A 93 1.73 13.12 6.42
CA HIS A 93 3.10 12.67 6.16
C HIS A 93 3.20 11.15 6.13
N ILE A 94 2.50 10.47 7.03
CA ILE A 94 2.39 9.00 7.07
C ILE A 94 1.74 8.48 5.79
N LEU A 95 0.61 9.05 5.36
CA LEU A 95 -0.07 8.61 4.14
C LEU A 95 0.78 8.86 2.89
N ASN A 96 1.51 9.96 2.85
CA ASN A 96 2.43 10.26 1.75
C ASN A 96 3.59 9.27 1.68
N PHE A 97 4.07 8.73 2.81
CA PHE A 97 5.07 7.66 2.79
C PHE A 97 4.58 6.43 2.00
N TYR A 98 3.32 6.01 2.13
CA TYR A 98 2.77 4.91 1.32
C TYR A 98 2.70 5.26 -0.17
N ARG A 99 2.44 6.52 -0.52
CA ARG A 99 2.32 6.97 -1.92
C ARG A 99 3.68 7.07 -2.61
N THR A 100 4.66 7.70 -1.97
CA THR A 100 5.97 8.05 -2.56
C THR A 100 7.07 7.05 -2.21
N GLY A 101 6.89 6.26 -1.15
CA GLY A 101 7.89 5.40 -0.54
C GLY A 101 8.98 6.14 0.25
N LYS A 102 8.79 7.44 0.52
CA LYS A 102 9.74 8.27 1.27
C LYS A 102 9.01 9.00 2.40
N LEU A 103 9.55 8.89 3.62
CA LEU A 103 9.03 9.61 4.77
C LEU A 103 9.61 11.02 4.78
N HIS A 104 8.75 12.02 4.60
CA HIS A 104 9.14 13.42 4.55
C HIS A 104 8.86 14.10 5.89
N TYR A 105 9.92 14.48 6.59
CA TYR A 105 9.84 15.21 7.85
C TYR A 105 9.47 16.70 7.60
N PRO A 106 8.36 17.21 8.17
CA PRO A 106 7.96 18.62 8.06
C PRO A 106 8.93 19.52 8.82
N ARG A 107 9.43 20.56 8.14
CA ARG A 107 10.43 21.49 8.72
C ARG A 107 9.86 22.45 9.76
N LEU A 108 8.54 22.61 9.80
CA LEU A 108 7.86 23.59 10.63
C LEU A 108 7.25 23.00 11.91
N GLU A 109 7.32 21.68 12.08
CA GLU A 109 6.77 21.01 13.23
C GLU A 109 7.84 20.66 14.27
N CYS A 110 7.42 20.51 15.52
CA CYS A 110 8.32 20.08 16.60
C CYS A 110 8.75 18.62 16.38
N VAL A 111 10.03 18.30 16.53
CA VAL A 111 10.54 16.92 16.46
C VAL A 111 9.85 16.02 17.49
N GLN A 112 9.58 16.55 18.68
CA GLN A 112 8.93 15.80 19.76
C GLN A 112 7.45 15.48 19.47
N ALA A 113 6.84 16.08 18.45
CA ALA A 113 5.49 15.70 18.02
C ALA A 113 5.46 14.32 17.32
N PHE A 114 6.63 13.77 16.98
CA PHE A 114 6.80 12.44 16.38
C PHE A 114 7.17 11.34 17.38
N ASP A 115 7.48 11.70 18.63
CA ASP A 115 7.70 10.76 19.74
C ASP A 115 6.35 10.25 20.28
#